data_AF-A0A932CLA0-F1
#
_entry.id   AF-A0A932CLA0-F1
#
_cell.length_a   1.000
_cell.length_b   1.000
_cell.length_c   1.000
_cell.angle_alpha   90.00
_cell.angle_beta   90.00
_cell.angle_gamma   90.00
#
_symmetry.space_group_name_H-M   'P 1'
#
loop_
_entity.id
_entity.type
_entity.pdbx_description
1 polymer ?
#
loop_
_entity_poly.entity_id
_entity_poly.type
_entity_poly.pdbx_seq_one_letter_code
_entity_poly.pdbx_strand_id
1 'polypeptide(L)'
;MPTGYGFRMHHYGPYSEELDDDLVLLKVTGYVNISPDPEGYGFHVKPADEPEAAWGKPVAAYKNEVQRVSQLFAERPAYELELAATLHYVNHLLDPLQRSQLIEIVGSLKPRFDREQIAKMHEEMKAEGLA
;
A
#
# COMPACT_ATOMS: atom_id res chain seq x y z
N MET A 1 2.55 8.25 -11.12
CA MET A 1 3.31 9.46 -10.73
C MET A 1 4.04 9.10 -9.46
N PRO A 2 5.36 9.24 -9.40
CA PRO A 2 6.07 9.19 -8.13
C PRO A 2 5.54 10.32 -7.25
N THR A 3 4.98 10.00 -6.08
CA THR A 3 4.39 11.00 -5.18
C THR A 3 5.44 11.68 -4.29
N GLY A 4 6.61 11.05 -4.14
CA GLY A 4 7.67 11.55 -3.27
C GLY A 4 7.43 11.32 -1.78
N TYR A 5 6.35 10.62 -1.40
CA TYR A 5 6.01 10.41 0.00
C TYR A 5 7.08 9.62 0.75
N GLY A 6 7.42 10.10 1.94
CA GLY A 6 8.26 9.38 2.89
C GLY A 6 7.46 8.31 3.63
N PHE A 7 7.95 7.07 3.60
CA PHE A 7 7.39 5.96 4.37
C PHE A 7 8.33 5.54 5.49
N ARG A 8 7.76 5.17 6.64
CA ARG A 8 8.45 4.59 7.79
C ARG A 8 7.73 3.33 8.26
N MET A 9 8.48 2.31 8.67
CA MET A 9 7.87 1.06 9.15
C MET A 9 7.02 1.32 10.41
N HIS A 10 5.77 0.86 10.39
CA HIS A 10 4.82 1.00 11.50
C HIS A 10 4.10 -0.34 11.80
N HIS A 11 3.25 -0.35 12.83
CA HIS A 11 2.63 -1.57 13.36
C HIS A 11 1.85 -2.39 12.32
N TYR A 12 1.12 -1.74 11.39
CA TYR A 12 0.32 -2.40 10.34
C TYR A 12 0.95 -2.34 8.94
N GLY A 13 2.22 -1.92 8.86
CA GLY A 13 2.95 -1.79 7.60
C GLY A 13 3.65 -0.43 7.52
N PRO A 14 4.28 -0.11 6.38
CA PRO A 14 4.84 1.21 6.13
C PRO A 14 3.75 2.29 6.20
N TYR A 15 4.02 3.36 6.93
CA TYR A 15 3.13 4.50 7.14
C TYR A 15 3.77 5.77 6.58
N SER A 16 2.95 6.65 5.99
CA SER A 16 3.34 7.99 5.55
C SER A 16 2.38 9.00 6.15
N GLU A 17 2.94 9.96 6.90
CA GLU A 17 2.22 11.08 7.51
C GLU A 17 1.73 12.05 6.44
N GLU A 18 2.55 12.29 5.41
CA GLU A 18 2.22 13.13 4.25
C GLU A 18 1.01 12.60 3.49
N LEU A 19 0.93 11.28 3.28
CA LEU A 19 -0.23 10.65 2.64
C LEU A 19 -1.50 10.75 3.51
N ASP A 20 -1.35 10.62 4.83
CA ASP A 20 -2.47 10.72 5.77
C ASP A 20 -3.02 12.16 5.82
N ASP A 21 -2.15 13.16 5.85
CA ASP A 21 -2.50 14.58 5.76
C ASP A 21 -3.19 14.90 4.42
N ASP A 22 -2.67 14.38 3.31
CA ASP A 22 -3.29 14.56 1.99
C ASP A 22 -4.66 13.87 1.91
N LEU A 23 -4.87 12.72 2.56
CA LEU A 23 -6.20 12.09 2.65
C LEU A 23 -7.19 12.97 3.42
N VAL A 24 -6.76 13.64 4.49
CA VAL A 24 -7.59 14.63 5.21
C VAL A 24 -7.93 15.80 4.30
N LEU A 25 -6.95 16.33 3.57
CA LEU A 25 -7.17 17.41 2.61
C LEU A 25 -8.19 17.00 1.53
N LEU A 26 -7.99 15.85 0.91
CA LEU A 26 -8.88 15.29 -0.12
C LEU A 26 -10.32 15.12 0.41
N LYS A 27 -10.48 14.77 1.69
CA LYS A 27 -11.80 14.70 2.34
C LYS A 27 -12.42 16.09 2.49
N VAL A 28 -11.67 17.05 3.02
CA VAL A 28 -12.17 18.42 3.26
C VAL A 28 -12.50 19.15 1.95
N THR A 29 -11.76 18.88 0.87
CA THR A 29 -12.05 19.44 -0.45
C THR A 29 -13.15 18.70 -1.20
N GLY A 30 -13.70 17.62 -0.63
CA GLY A 30 -14.79 16.86 -1.23
C GLY A 30 -14.38 15.98 -2.41
N TYR A 31 -13.11 15.55 -2.49
CA TYR A 31 -12.64 14.61 -3.52
C TYR A 31 -12.79 13.15 -3.10
N VAL A 32 -12.77 12.88 -1.79
CA VAL A 32 -13.05 11.56 -1.24
C VAL A 32 -14.03 11.65 -0.07
N ASN A 33 -14.84 10.61 0.07
CA ASN A 33 -15.64 10.36 1.26
C ASN A 33 -14.88 9.39 2.17
N ILE A 34 -14.67 9.80 3.43
CA ILE A 34 -14.10 8.94 4.47
C ILE A 34 -15.15 8.73 5.55
N SER A 35 -15.64 7.50 5.67
CA SER A 35 -16.65 7.10 6.65
C SER A 35 -16.08 6.05 7.62
N PRO A 36 -16.41 6.10 8.91
CA PRO A 36 -16.03 5.03 9.85
C PRO A 36 -16.62 3.69 9.40
N ASP A 37 -15.92 2.60 9.69
CA ASP A 37 -16.48 1.27 9.49
C ASP A 37 -17.69 1.08 10.43
N PRO A 38 -18.85 0.62 9.93
CA PRO A 38 -20.04 0.41 10.76
C PRO A 38 -19.83 -0.55 11.94
N GLU A 39 -18.87 -1.47 11.85
CA GLU A 39 -18.51 -2.43 12.90
C GLU A 39 -17.52 -1.85 13.92
N GLY A 40 -17.10 -0.59 13.74
CA GLY A 40 -16.33 0.20 14.70
C GLY A 40 -14.82 0.16 14.53
N TYR A 41 -14.30 -0.66 13.62
CA TYR A 41 -12.85 -0.79 13.38
C TYR A 41 -12.45 -0.24 12.02
N GLY A 42 -11.77 0.91 12.01
CA GLY A 42 -11.21 1.51 10.80
C GLY A 42 -12.17 2.44 10.05
N PHE A 43 -11.90 2.63 8.76
CA PHE A 43 -12.65 3.53 7.88
C PHE A 43 -12.66 3.03 6.44
N HIS A 44 -13.66 3.48 5.68
CA HIS A 44 -13.73 3.31 4.24
C HIS A 44 -13.41 4.62 3.55
N VAL A 45 -12.54 4.58 2.55
CA VAL A 45 -12.28 5.68 1.63
C VAL A 45 -12.95 5.37 0.31
N LYS A 46 -13.79 6.28 -0.18
CA LYS A 46 -14.45 6.17 -1.48
C LYS A 46 -14.26 7.47 -2.25
N PRO A 47 -14.16 7.44 -3.59
CA PRO A 47 -14.27 8.66 -4.39
C PRO A 47 -15.57 9.41 -4.03
N ALA A 48 -15.52 10.74 -4.04
CA ALA A 48 -16.73 11.56 -3.99
C ALA A 48 -17.45 11.57 -5.35
N ASP A 49 -18.61 12.22 -5.44
CA ASP A 49 -19.32 12.38 -6.71
C ASP A 49 -18.45 13.18 -7.70
N GLU A 50 -18.30 12.70 -8.95
CA GLU A 50 -17.46 13.29 -10.01
C GLU A 50 -15.94 13.41 -9.69
N PRO A 51 -15.26 12.31 -9.32
CA PRO A 51 -13.85 12.35 -8.93
C PRO A 51 -12.92 12.79 -10.07
N GLU A 52 -13.33 12.61 -11.32
CA GLU A 52 -12.54 12.98 -12.49
C GLU A 52 -12.36 14.50 -12.63
N ALA A 53 -13.27 15.30 -12.06
CA ALA A 53 -13.11 16.77 -12.00
C ALA A 53 -11.91 17.19 -11.15
N ALA A 54 -11.46 16.32 -10.24
CA ALA A 54 -10.26 16.48 -9.43
C ALA A 54 -8.98 16.09 -10.15
N TRP A 55 -9.08 15.24 -11.18
CA TRP A 55 -7.93 14.58 -11.78
C TRP A 55 -7.28 15.52 -12.80
N GLY A 56 -6.20 16.17 -12.38
CA GLY A 56 -5.35 16.92 -13.29
C GLY A 56 -4.74 16.03 -14.38
N LYS A 57 -4.33 16.66 -15.50
CA LYS A 57 -3.62 16.03 -16.63
C LYS A 57 -2.45 15.08 -16.26
N PRO A 58 -1.67 15.29 -15.18
CA PRO A 58 -0.54 14.41 -14.84
C PRO A 58 -0.94 12.95 -14.50
N VAL A 59 -2.15 12.72 -14.01
CA VAL A 59 -2.62 11.37 -13.63
C VAL A 59 -2.81 10.48 -14.86
N ALA A 60 -3.20 11.07 -15.99
CA ALA A 60 -3.50 10.33 -17.21
C ALA A 60 -2.32 9.50 -17.73
N ALA A 61 -1.08 9.99 -17.56
CA ALA A 61 0.13 9.29 -18.00
C ALA A 61 0.44 8.02 -17.21
N TYR A 62 -0.11 7.88 -16.01
CA TYR A 62 0.10 6.73 -15.11
C TYR A 62 -1.18 5.93 -14.86
N LYS A 63 -2.23 6.19 -15.64
CA LYS A 63 -3.56 5.61 -15.43
C LYS A 63 -3.51 4.09 -15.44
N ASN A 64 -2.77 3.51 -16.37
CA ASN A 64 -2.69 2.06 -16.54
C ASN A 64 -1.95 1.40 -15.37
N GLU A 65 -0.87 2.01 -14.90
CA GLU A 65 -0.08 1.54 -13.77
C GLU A 65 -0.87 1.61 -12.47
N VAL A 66 -1.56 2.74 -12.22
CA VAL A 66 -2.44 2.89 -11.06
C VAL A 66 -3.56 1.86 -11.11
N GLN A 67 -4.23 1.70 -12.25
CA GLN A 67 -5.30 0.73 -12.41
C GLN A 67 -4.80 -0.71 -12.21
N ARG A 68 -3.61 -1.05 -12.73
CA ARG A 68 -2.99 -2.37 -12.53
C ARG A 68 -2.75 -2.65 -11.05
N VAL A 69 -2.12 -1.72 -10.33
CA VAL A 69 -1.85 -1.89 -8.89
C VAL A 69 -3.15 -2.00 -8.12
N SER A 70 -4.14 -1.15 -8.40
CA SER A 70 -5.46 -1.26 -7.76
C SER A 70 -6.10 -2.63 -7.98
N GLN A 71 -6.06 -3.18 -9.20
CA GLN A 71 -6.62 -4.50 -9.50
C GLN A 71 -5.87 -5.64 -8.81
N LEU A 72 -4.54 -5.56 -8.74
CA LEU A 72 -3.70 -6.59 -8.11
C LEU A 72 -4.00 -6.75 -6.61
N PHE A 73 -4.40 -5.66 -5.95
CA PHE A 73 -4.59 -5.60 -4.50
C PHE A 73 -6.07 -5.48 -4.07
N ALA A 74 -7.02 -5.32 -5.00
CA ALA A 74 -8.43 -5.01 -4.71
C ALA A 74 -9.12 -6.03 -3.79
N GLU A 75 -8.91 -7.32 -4.04
CA GLU A 75 -9.57 -8.42 -3.30
C GLU A 75 -8.75 -8.91 -2.11
N ARG A 76 -7.60 -8.27 -1.83
CA ARG A 76 -6.72 -8.71 -0.76
C ARG A 76 -7.17 -8.14 0.59
N PRO A 77 -7.29 -8.98 1.62
CA PRO A 77 -7.61 -8.51 2.96
C PRO A 77 -6.46 -7.69 3.55
N ALA A 78 -6.77 -6.84 4.53
CA ALA A 78 -5.79 -5.92 5.12
C ALA A 78 -4.50 -6.59 5.62
N TYR A 79 -4.58 -7.82 6.14
CA TYR A 79 -3.39 -8.56 6.60
C TYR A 79 -2.46 -8.96 5.45
N GLU A 80 -2.98 -9.25 4.26
CA GLU A 80 -2.16 -9.53 3.07
C GLU A 80 -1.54 -8.25 2.52
N LEU A 81 -2.29 -7.15 2.51
CA LEU A 81 -1.80 -5.84 2.12
C LEU A 81 -0.65 -5.37 3.02
N GLU A 82 -0.78 -5.60 4.33
CA GLU A 82 0.30 -5.36 5.28
C GLU A 82 1.58 -6.13 4.91
N LEU A 83 1.46 -7.43 4.67
CA LEU A 83 2.62 -8.27 4.35
C LEU A 83 3.27 -7.82 3.03
N ALA A 84 2.47 -7.57 2.00
CA ALA A 84 2.95 -7.11 0.70
C ALA A 84 3.66 -5.75 0.79
N ALA A 85 3.06 -4.78 1.47
CA ALA A 85 3.66 -3.46 1.65
C ALA A 85 4.96 -3.53 2.48
N THR A 86 4.99 -4.37 3.51
CA THR A 86 6.20 -4.58 4.33
C THR A 86 7.33 -5.17 3.50
N LEU A 87 7.05 -6.21 2.70
CA LEU A 87 8.02 -6.83 1.80
C LEU A 87 8.58 -5.82 0.80
N HIS A 88 7.70 -5.09 0.11
CA HIS A 88 8.09 -4.07 -0.87
C HIS A 88 9.03 -3.02 -0.27
N TYR A 89 8.66 -2.52 0.91
CA TYR A 89 9.42 -1.49 1.62
C TYR A 89 10.80 -1.97 2.06
N VAL A 90 10.89 -3.15 2.69
CA VAL A 90 12.17 -3.70 3.17
C VAL A 90 13.08 -4.00 1.98
N ASN A 91 12.54 -4.56 0.90
CA ASN A 91 13.29 -4.85 -0.31
C ASN A 91 13.87 -3.58 -0.94
N HIS A 92 13.08 -2.49 -1.04
CA HIS A 92 13.55 -1.21 -1.56
C HIS A 92 14.56 -0.50 -0.64
N LEU A 93 14.42 -0.63 0.68
CA LEU A 93 15.28 0.08 1.63
C LEU A 93 16.69 -0.52 1.72
N LEU A 94 16.81 -1.84 1.54
CA LEU A 94 18.02 -2.61 1.81
C LEU A 94 18.62 -3.26 0.54
N ASP A 95 18.18 -2.81 -0.64
CA ASP A 95 18.49 -3.40 -1.95
C ASP A 95 20.01 -3.51 -2.23
N PRO A 96 20.52 -4.65 -2.75
CA PRO A 96 19.87 -5.96 -2.91
C PRO A 96 20.12 -6.90 -1.73
N LEU A 97 19.03 -7.43 -1.15
CA LEU A 97 19.06 -8.51 -0.16
C LEU A 97 18.92 -9.88 -0.82
N GLN A 98 19.57 -10.89 -0.23
CA GLN A 98 19.23 -12.28 -0.55
C GLN A 98 17.83 -12.60 -0.03
N ARG A 99 17.06 -13.40 -0.78
CA ARG A 99 15.68 -13.80 -0.41
C ARG A 99 15.55 -14.30 1.03
N SER A 100 16.50 -15.11 1.50
CA SER A 100 16.49 -15.63 2.87
C SER A 100 16.60 -14.51 3.92
N GLN A 101 17.42 -13.49 3.66
CA GLN A 101 17.59 -12.34 4.55
C GLN A 101 16.33 -11.49 4.59
N LEU A 102 15.69 -11.24 3.43
CA LEU A 102 14.43 -10.52 3.35
C LEU A 102 13.34 -11.22 4.18
N ILE A 103 13.21 -12.54 4.02
CA ILE A 103 12.24 -13.35 4.78
C ILE A 103 12.51 -13.25 6.29
N GLU A 104 13.76 -13.30 6.73
CA GLU A 104 14.13 -13.21 8.13
C GLU A 104 13.86 -11.83 8.73
N ILE A 105 14.19 -10.76 8.00
CA ILE A 105 13.91 -9.38 8.42
C ILE A 105 12.41 -9.15 8.53
N VAL A 106 11.65 -9.51 7.50
CA VAL A 106 10.19 -9.34 7.50
C VAL A 106 9.55 -10.18 8.60
N GLY A 107 9.98 -11.43 8.81
CA GLY A 107 9.49 -12.28 9.89
C GLY A 107 9.79 -11.71 11.29
N SER A 108 10.95 -11.07 11.46
CA SER A 108 11.30 -10.38 12.70
C SER A 108 10.46 -9.12 12.93
N LEU A 109 10.18 -8.35 11.87
CA LEU A 109 9.34 -7.15 11.93
C LEU A 109 7.87 -7.47 12.12
N LYS A 110 7.40 -8.60 11.58
CA LYS A 110 6.00 -9.02 11.55
C LYS A 110 5.85 -10.47 12.02
N PRO A 111 6.00 -10.75 13.33
CA PRO A 111 6.00 -12.11 13.87
C PRO A 111 4.68 -12.89 13.68
N ARG A 112 3.61 -12.22 13.25
CA ARG A 112 2.31 -12.84 12.93
C ARG A 112 2.31 -13.64 11.62
N PHE A 113 3.29 -13.40 10.73
CA PHE A 113 3.42 -14.15 9.48
C PHE A 113 4.48 -15.22 9.63
N ASP A 114 4.17 -16.44 9.23
CA ASP A 114 5.14 -17.52 9.17
C ASP A 114 6.03 -17.41 7.92
N ARG A 115 7.12 -18.19 7.92
CA ARG A 115 8.11 -18.17 6.84
C ARG A 115 7.53 -18.55 5.48
N GLU A 116 6.53 -19.43 5.45
CA GLU A 116 5.89 -19.90 4.22
C GLU A 116 5.01 -18.81 3.61
N GLN A 117 4.21 -18.12 4.43
CA GLN A 117 3.40 -16.97 4.04
C GLN A 117 4.26 -15.85 3.44
N ILE A 118 5.36 -15.50 4.10
CA ILE A 118 6.29 -14.46 3.63
C ILE A 118 6.93 -14.90 2.32
N ALA A 119 7.39 -16.15 2.23
CA ALA A 119 8.03 -16.68 1.04
C ALA A 119 7.07 -16.74 -0.15
N LYS A 120 5.80 -17.10 0.07
CA LYS A 120 4.75 -17.13 -0.95
C LYS A 120 4.44 -15.72 -1.45
N MET A 121 4.18 -14.77 -0.56
CA MET A 121 3.92 -13.39 -0.94
C MET A 121 5.10 -12.78 -1.72
N HIS A 122 6.34 -13.06 -1.31
CA HIS A 122 7.52 -12.61 -2.05
C HIS A 122 7.54 -13.10 -3.51
N GLU A 123 7.23 -14.38 -3.77
CA GLU A 123 7.17 -14.90 -5.14
C GLU A 123 6.03 -14.28 -5.95
N GLU A 124 4.85 -14.06 -5.33
CA GLU A 124 3.73 -13.36 -5.97
C GLU A 124 4.11 -11.93 -6.37
N MET A 125 4.74 -11.19 -5.46
CA MET A 125 5.20 -9.82 -5.73
C MET A 125 6.29 -9.76 -6.80
N LYS A 126 7.22 -10.72 -6.79
CA LYS A 126 8.29 -10.81 -7.79
C LYS A 126 7.75 -11.12 -9.18
N ALA A 127 6.75 -12.00 -9.29
CA ALA A 127 6.07 -12.29 -10.55
C ALA A 127 5.41 -11.04 -11.15
N GLU A 128 4.98 -10.10 -10.31
CA GLU A 128 4.41 -8.81 -10.70
C GLU A 128 5.45 -7.70 -10.89
N GLY A 129 6.73 -7.95 -10.64
CA GLY A 129 7.79 -6.95 -10.73
C GLY A 129 7.76 -5.91 -9.60
N LEU A 130 7.24 -6.30 -8.43
CA LEU A 130 7.13 -5.47 -7.23
C LEU A 130 8.11 -5.87 -6.11
N ALA A 131 8.88 -6.94 -6.30
CA ALA A 131 9.93 -7.42 -5.39
C ALA A 131 11.11 -8.00 -6.18
#